data_AF-A0A6P1E4Q3-F1
#
_entry.id   AF-A0A6P1E4Q3-F1
#
_cell.length_a   1.000
_cell.length_b   1.000
_cell.length_c   1.000
_cell.angle_alpha   90.00
_cell.angle_beta   90.00
_cell.angle_gamma   90.00
#
_symmetry.space_group_name_H-M   'P 1'
#
loop_
_entity.id
_entity.type
_entity.pdbx_description
1 polymer ?
#
loop_
_entity_poly.entity_id
_entity_poly.type
_entity_poly.pdbx_seq_one_letter_code
_entity_poly.pdbx_strand_id
1 'polypeptide(L)'
;MASLKNLESGDLAERRYVAKRYVYLESEEDVQILARWFNDRGAKVEFLAAGDDLGGGCNCVIAQVDKDVENRIDAVGILDRDSLAARSHWDAFFDTADASCANRSPFGERIYVLRCWEIENYLLHPVVIESFLANEKGRSERPEADVNRELFAILCDLLPLVAGSLLLTSYGLRKLDMGRGLNQTFLVNHAQVAQQIETRLSPEAAESLDICIERIVSFGGAHHDRSTTHWLDLIRGIDGKRFVVWLIHHYQLGKTRAELLTWRQIQCDWIASNTRRSSVPG
;
A
#
# COMPACT_ATOMS: atom_id res chain seq x y z
N MET A 1 4.95 32.18 -30.29
CA MET A 1 4.41 31.08 -29.47
C MET A 1 5.33 29.89 -29.66
N ALA A 2 6.04 29.45 -28.62
CA ALA A 2 6.90 28.28 -28.71
C ALA A 2 6.03 27.05 -29.02
N SER A 3 6.40 26.31 -30.07
CA SER A 3 5.73 25.07 -30.47
C SER A 3 5.85 24.05 -29.33
N LEU A 4 4.77 23.35 -28.99
CA LEU A 4 4.73 22.26 -28.00
C LEU A 4 5.84 21.21 -28.21
N LYS A 5 6.25 20.97 -29.46
CA LYS A 5 7.37 20.06 -29.80
C LYS A 5 8.74 20.55 -29.31
N ASN A 6 8.91 21.85 -29.08
CA ASN A 6 10.17 22.42 -28.58
C ASN A 6 10.24 22.42 -27.04
N LEU A 7 9.11 22.26 -26.35
CA LEU A 7 9.06 22.15 -24.88
C LEU A 7 9.38 20.72 -24.44
N GLU A 8 8.84 19.70 -25.12
CA GLU A 8 9.18 18.29 -24.85
C GLU A 8 10.66 17.99 -25.11
N SER A 9 11.26 18.60 -26.14
CA SER A 9 12.70 18.43 -26.41
C SER A 9 13.59 19.18 -25.42
N GLY A 10 13.10 20.29 -24.84
CA GLY A 10 13.78 21.04 -23.80
C GLY A 10 13.78 20.31 -22.44
N ASP A 11 12.62 19.83 -21.99
CA ASP A 11 12.48 19.08 -20.74
C ASP A 11 13.27 17.76 -20.81
N LEU A 12 13.18 17.03 -21.92
CA LEU A 12 13.91 15.78 -22.11
C LEU A 12 15.44 16.00 -22.19
N ALA A 13 15.88 17.12 -22.77
CA ALA A 13 17.29 17.50 -22.75
C ALA A 13 17.74 17.84 -21.32
N GLU A 14 16.98 18.64 -20.57
CA GLU A 14 17.29 18.98 -19.19
C GLU A 14 17.44 17.72 -18.33
N ARG A 15 16.45 16.83 -18.36
CA ARG A 15 16.46 15.59 -17.56
C ARG A 15 17.66 14.70 -17.85
N ARG A 16 18.14 14.71 -19.10
CA ARG A 16 19.31 13.93 -19.52
C ARG A 16 20.64 14.48 -19.01
N TYR A 17 20.74 15.79 -18.78
CA TYR A 17 21.97 16.45 -18.33
C TYR A 17 22.00 16.73 -16.83
N VAL A 18 20.84 16.73 -16.16
CA VAL A 18 20.77 16.80 -14.71
C VAL A 18 21.16 15.43 -14.13
N ALA A 19 22.15 15.41 -13.24
CA ALA A 19 22.59 14.20 -12.53
C ALA A 19 21.60 13.78 -11.42
N LYS A 20 20.36 13.49 -11.80
CA LYS A 20 19.24 13.13 -10.91
C LYS A 20 18.61 11.82 -11.39
N ARG A 21 18.16 11.01 -10.45
CA ARG A 21 17.38 9.80 -10.72
C ARG A 21 15.89 10.13 -10.68
N TYR A 22 15.15 9.71 -11.70
CA TYR A 22 13.70 9.85 -11.76
C TYR A 22 13.03 8.57 -11.26
N VAL A 23 12.06 8.71 -10.36
CA VAL A 23 11.31 7.62 -9.73
C VAL A 23 9.85 7.80 -10.07
N TYR A 24 9.34 6.90 -10.90
CA TYR A 24 7.94 6.90 -11.33
C TYR A 24 7.06 6.10 -10.38
N LEU A 25 5.92 6.70 -9.99
CA LEU A 25 4.94 6.16 -9.05
C LEU A 25 3.56 6.08 -9.70
N GLU A 26 2.65 5.29 -9.13
CA GLU A 26 1.32 5.04 -9.74
C GLU A 26 0.38 6.24 -9.65
N SER A 27 0.53 7.09 -8.63
CA SER A 27 -0.34 8.24 -8.40
C SER A 27 0.39 9.47 -7.81
N GLU A 28 -0.26 10.63 -7.91
CA GLU A 28 0.20 11.87 -7.27
C GLU A 28 0.15 11.80 -5.73
N GLU A 29 -0.75 10.98 -5.18
CA GLU A 29 -0.80 10.75 -3.72
C GLU A 29 0.49 10.07 -3.24
N ASP A 30 1.03 9.11 -4.00
CA ASP A 30 2.27 8.40 -3.69
C ASP A 30 3.49 9.35 -3.76
N VAL A 31 3.48 10.25 -4.75
CA VAL A 31 4.51 11.29 -4.90
C VAL A 31 4.55 12.16 -3.65
N GLN A 32 3.40 12.61 -3.17
CA GLN A 32 3.33 13.46 -1.99
C GLN A 32 3.85 12.74 -0.73
N ILE A 33 3.55 11.44 -0.58
CA ILE A 33 4.05 10.62 0.54
C ILE A 33 5.58 10.49 0.45
N LEU A 34 6.11 10.02 -0.68
CA LEU A 34 7.54 9.77 -0.83
C LEU A 34 8.38 11.05 -0.82
N ALA A 35 7.92 12.12 -1.47
CA ALA A 35 8.63 13.40 -1.48
C ALA A 35 8.82 13.97 -0.07
N ARG A 36 7.91 13.65 0.86
CA ARG A 36 8.04 14.06 2.28
C ARG A 36 9.00 13.18 3.04
N TRP A 37 8.94 11.86 2.85
CA TRP A 37 9.87 10.92 3.50
C TRP A 37 11.32 11.13 3.06
N PHE A 38 11.52 11.58 1.82
CA PHE A 38 12.84 11.80 1.21
C PHE A 38 13.09 13.27 0.87
N ASN A 39 12.55 14.20 1.68
CA ASN A 39 12.65 15.64 1.42
C ASN A 39 14.11 16.17 1.34
N ASP A 40 15.05 15.48 1.98
CA ASP A 40 16.49 15.76 1.95
C ASP A 40 17.19 15.28 0.67
N ARG A 41 16.49 14.50 -0.17
CA ARG A 41 17.03 13.87 -1.38
C ARG A 41 16.60 14.54 -2.68
N GLY A 42 15.83 15.63 -2.64
CA GLY A 42 15.32 16.32 -3.82
C GLY A 42 16.38 16.79 -4.83
N ALA A 43 17.65 16.96 -4.40
CA ALA A 43 18.77 17.26 -5.30
C ALA A 43 19.29 16.03 -6.09
N LYS A 44 18.99 14.80 -5.63
CA LYS A 44 19.49 13.54 -6.21
C LYS A 44 18.38 12.69 -6.82
N VAL A 45 17.15 12.85 -6.35
CA VAL A 45 16.00 12.04 -6.74
C VAL A 45 14.80 12.94 -7.02
N GLU A 46 14.05 12.63 -8.08
CA GLU A 46 12.75 13.23 -8.38
C GLU A 46 11.68 12.14 -8.34
N PHE A 47 10.58 12.41 -7.64
CA PHE A 47 9.41 11.54 -7.67
C PHE A 47 8.39 12.13 -8.64
N LEU A 48 7.86 11.30 -9.53
CA LEU A 48 6.91 11.70 -10.56
C LEU A 48 5.76 10.69 -10.59
N ALA A 49 4.52 11.17 -10.71
CA ALA A 49 3.39 10.31 -11.03
C ALA A 49 3.49 9.87 -12.49
N ALA A 50 3.19 8.61 -12.77
CA ALA A 50 3.10 8.10 -14.13
C ALA A 50 1.65 8.20 -14.63
N GLY A 51 1.47 8.79 -15.82
CA GLY A 51 0.15 9.07 -16.41
C GLY A 51 -0.37 10.47 -16.09
N ASP A 52 -1.59 10.77 -16.53
CA ASP A 52 -2.25 12.05 -16.29
C ASP A 52 -2.66 12.20 -14.80
N ASP A 53 -3.20 13.38 -14.42
CA ASP A 53 -3.56 13.79 -13.04
C ASP A 53 -4.44 12.80 -12.23
N LEU A 54 -4.96 11.74 -12.85
CA LEU A 54 -5.78 10.69 -12.22
C LEU A 54 -5.02 9.38 -11.92
N GLY A 55 -3.73 9.31 -12.26
CA GLY A 55 -2.91 8.11 -12.14
C GLY A 55 -3.03 7.20 -13.36
N GLY A 56 -1.89 6.75 -13.89
CA GLY A 56 -1.82 5.83 -15.03
C GLY A 56 -1.71 4.35 -14.62
N GLY A 57 -1.55 4.10 -13.32
CA GLY A 57 -1.33 2.78 -12.76
C GLY A 57 -0.05 2.12 -13.25
N CYS A 58 0.09 0.85 -12.92
CA CYS A 58 1.31 0.10 -13.11
C CYS A 58 1.78 -0.08 -14.56
N ASN A 59 0.92 0.04 -15.59
CA ASN A 59 1.35 0.02 -17.00
C ASN A 59 2.03 1.33 -17.39
N CYS A 60 1.52 2.47 -16.92
CA CYS A 60 2.11 3.76 -17.21
C CYS A 60 3.46 3.94 -16.55
N VAL A 61 3.64 3.44 -15.32
CA VAL A 61 4.96 3.45 -14.65
C VAL A 61 5.99 2.69 -15.49
N ILE A 62 5.67 1.46 -15.90
CA ILE A 62 6.60 0.63 -16.70
C ILE A 62 6.92 1.32 -18.03
N ALA A 63 5.90 1.77 -18.77
CA ALA A 63 6.08 2.42 -20.06
C ALA A 63 6.93 3.71 -19.96
N GLN A 64 6.75 4.48 -18.89
CA GLN A 64 7.49 5.71 -18.69
C GLN A 64 8.95 5.45 -18.29
N VAL A 65 9.21 4.41 -17.48
CA VAL A 65 10.58 3.97 -17.17
C VAL A 65 11.29 3.50 -18.43
N ASP A 66 10.64 2.67 -19.25
CA ASP A 66 11.22 2.17 -20.50
C ASP A 66 11.57 3.34 -21.45
N LYS A 67 10.62 4.28 -21.62
CA LYS A 67 10.82 5.48 -22.43
C LYS A 67 12.03 6.30 -21.97
N ASP A 68 12.17 6.56 -20.67
CA ASP A 68 13.26 7.39 -20.16
C ASP A 68 14.61 6.67 -20.26
N VAL A 69 14.63 5.36 -20.01
CA VAL A 69 15.83 4.52 -20.14
C VAL A 69 16.31 4.47 -21.59
N GLU A 70 15.40 4.34 -22.57
CA GLU A 70 15.72 4.43 -24.00
C GLU A 70 16.36 5.78 -24.36
N ASN A 71 15.94 6.86 -23.69
CA ASN A 71 16.49 8.21 -23.84
C ASN A 71 17.77 8.45 -23.03
N ARG A 72 18.31 7.41 -22.37
CA ARG A 72 19.50 7.46 -21.50
C ARG A 72 19.33 8.35 -20.28
N ILE A 73 18.11 8.43 -19.77
CA ILE A 73 17.77 9.07 -18.49
C ILE A 73 17.78 7.98 -17.41
N ASP A 74 18.35 8.28 -16.23
CA ASP A 74 18.35 7.32 -15.11
C ASP A 74 16.98 7.29 -14.42
N ALA A 75 16.13 6.37 -14.88
CA ALA A 75 14.79 6.18 -14.36
C ALA A 75 14.59 4.79 -13.72
N VAL A 76 13.72 4.76 -12.71
CA VAL A 76 13.20 3.55 -12.06
C VAL A 76 11.71 3.73 -11.74
N GLY A 77 10.99 2.64 -11.56
CA GLY A 77 9.58 2.64 -11.17
C GLY A 77 9.35 1.97 -9.83
N ILE A 78 8.37 2.43 -9.06
CA ILE A 78 7.88 1.75 -7.86
C ILE A 78 6.40 1.45 -8.06
N LEU A 79 6.00 0.20 -7.79
CA LEU A 79 4.63 -0.28 -7.89
C LEU A 79 4.13 -0.79 -6.54
N ASP A 80 2.83 -0.66 -6.31
CA ASP A 80 2.14 -1.34 -5.22
C ASP A 80 2.22 -2.86 -5.41
N ARG A 81 2.20 -3.63 -4.31
CA ARG A 81 2.28 -5.10 -4.39
C ARG A 81 1.04 -5.69 -5.03
N ASP A 82 -0.11 -5.04 -4.93
CA ASP A 82 -1.35 -5.49 -5.56
C ASP A 82 -1.32 -5.47 -7.10
N SER A 83 -0.37 -4.75 -7.70
CA SER A 83 -0.03 -4.88 -9.12
C SER A 83 0.39 -6.29 -9.51
N LEU A 84 0.93 -7.10 -8.58
CA LEU A 84 1.22 -8.52 -8.79
C LEU A 84 -0.08 -9.32 -8.92
N ALA A 85 -1.03 -9.10 -8.01
CA ALA A 85 -2.34 -9.76 -8.03
C ALA A 85 -3.14 -9.36 -9.28
N ALA A 86 -3.14 -8.08 -9.64
CA ALA A 86 -3.82 -7.56 -10.82
C ALA A 86 -3.33 -8.17 -12.15
N ARG A 87 -2.10 -8.70 -12.17
CA ARG A 87 -1.47 -9.37 -13.33
C ARG A 87 -1.27 -10.87 -13.13
N SER A 88 -1.98 -11.47 -12.18
CA SER A 88 -1.95 -12.91 -11.91
C SER A 88 -0.57 -13.47 -11.51
N HIS A 89 0.33 -12.63 -10.98
CA HIS A 89 1.60 -13.06 -10.39
C HIS A 89 1.41 -13.48 -8.93
N TRP A 90 0.51 -14.46 -8.70
CA TRP A 90 0.05 -14.85 -7.37
C TRP A 90 1.16 -15.40 -6.47
N ASP A 91 2.11 -16.14 -7.01
CA ASP A 91 3.23 -16.67 -6.22
C ASP A 91 4.13 -15.55 -5.70
N ALA A 92 4.43 -14.56 -6.54
CA ALA A 92 5.15 -13.35 -6.13
C ALA A 92 4.33 -12.50 -5.15
N PHE A 93 3.02 -12.38 -5.38
CA PHE A 93 2.14 -11.64 -4.48
C PHE A 93 2.15 -12.23 -3.07
N PHE A 94 2.10 -13.55 -2.92
CA PHE A 94 2.11 -14.24 -1.62
C PHE A 94 3.51 -14.60 -1.09
N ASP A 95 4.58 -14.10 -1.71
CA ASP A 95 5.96 -14.32 -1.24
C ASP A 95 6.25 -13.56 0.06
N THR A 96 6.15 -14.26 1.19
CA THR A 96 6.38 -13.68 2.53
C THR A 96 7.86 -13.35 2.78
N ALA A 97 8.79 -13.93 2.02
CA ALA A 97 10.23 -13.63 2.11
C ALA A 97 10.66 -12.42 1.27
N ASP A 98 9.75 -11.84 0.48
CA ASP A 98 9.99 -10.71 -0.42
C ASP A 98 11.11 -10.93 -1.45
N ALA A 99 11.43 -12.18 -1.78
CA ALA A 99 12.43 -12.51 -2.79
C ALA A 99 12.03 -11.96 -4.17
N SER A 100 10.76 -12.06 -4.57
CA SER A 100 10.27 -11.47 -5.82
C SER A 100 10.40 -9.95 -5.84
N CYS A 101 10.06 -9.29 -4.73
CA CYS A 101 10.19 -7.84 -4.59
C CYS A 101 11.67 -7.40 -4.61
N ALA A 102 12.56 -8.14 -3.95
CA ALA A 102 13.99 -7.87 -3.94
C ALA A 102 14.66 -8.08 -5.31
N ASN A 103 14.21 -9.09 -6.05
CA ASN A 103 14.76 -9.47 -7.36
C ASN A 103 14.17 -8.67 -8.53
N ARG A 104 13.31 -7.67 -8.27
CA ARG A 104 12.73 -6.78 -9.31
C ARG A 104 11.99 -7.55 -10.40
N SER A 105 11.39 -8.67 -10.01
CA SER A 105 10.58 -9.55 -10.84
C SER A 105 9.13 -9.43 -10.41
N PRO A 106 8.14 -9.49 -11.32
CA PRO A 106 8.21 -9.88 -12.74
C PRO A 106 8.25 -8.71 -13.73
N PHE A 107 8.35 -7.47 -13.24
CA PHE A 107 8.18 -6.27 -14.08
C PHE A 107 9.46 -5.69 -14.68
N GLY A 108 10.62 -6.29 -14.39
CA GLY A 108 11.91 -5.93 -14.99
C GLY A 108 12.87 -5.22 -14.04
N GLU A 109 14.16 -5.19 -14.40
CA GLU A 109 15.27 -4.82 -13.51
C GLU A 109 15.24 -3.37 -12.96
N ARG A 110 14.38 -2.52 -13.49
CA ARG A 110 14.20 -1.12 -13.07
C ARG A 110 12.87 -0.85 -12.39
N ILE A 111 12.06 -1.89 -12.19
CA ILE A 111 10.77 -1.79 -11.52
C ILE A 111 10.86 -2.47 -10.17
N TYR A 112 10.57 -1.71 -9.12
CA TYR A 112 10.56 -2.19 -7.75
C TYR A 112 9.12 -2.34 -7.31
N VAL A 113 8.81 -3.47 -6.67
CA VAL A 113 7.50 -3.69 -6.08
C VAL A 113 7.62 -3.48 -4.58
N LEU A 114 6.65 -2.75 -3.99
CA LEU A 114 6.59 -2.55 -2.55
C LEU A 114 6.42 -3.89 -1.83
N ARG A 115 6.95 -3.96 -0.60
CA ARG A 115 6.83 -5.16 0.25
C ARG A 115 5.45 -5.24 0.89
N CYS A 116 4.84 -4.09 1.14
CA CYS A 116 3.45 -4.01 1.60
C CYS A 116 2.48 -3.92 0.42
N TRP A 117 1.21 -4.23 0.67
CA TRP A 117 0.14 -4.19 -0.32
C TRP A 117 0.12 -2.88 -1.11
N GLU A 118 0.04 -1.74 -0.42
CA GLU A 118 0.10 -0.38 -0.99
C GLU A 118 1.08 0.47 -0.17
N ILE A 119 1.44 1.65 -0.69
CA ILE A 119 2.25 2.62 0.07
C ILE A 119 1.59 3.02 1.40
N GLU A 120 0.26 3.07 1.47
CA GLU A 120 -0.49 3.40 2.68
C GLU A 120 -0.22 2.44 3.83
N ASN A 121 0.10 1.18 3.54
CA ASN A 121 0.33 0.19 4.58
C ASN A 121 1.55 0.54 5.44
N TYR A 122 2.55 1.21 4.87
CA TYR A 122 3.71 1.71 5.64
C TYR A 122 3.34 2.77 6.68
N LEU A 123 2.13 3.33 6.56
CA LEU A 123 1.60 4.30 7.50
C LEU A 123 0.79 3.65 8.62
N LEU A 124 0.48 2.35 8.55
CA LEU A 124 -0.37 1.68 9.54
C LEU A 124 0.39 1.25 10.82
N HIS A 125 1.27 2.08 11.36
CA HIS A 125 2.02 1.73 12.58
C HIS A 125 1.16 1.94 13.85
N PRO A 126 0.94 0.92 14.71
CA PRO A 126 -0.01 0.98 15.84
C PRO A 126 0.14 2.20 16.75
N VAL A 127 1.37 2.50 17.17
CA VAL A 127 1.67 3.66 18.02
C VAL A 127 1.27 4.98 17.37
N VAL A 128 1.43 5.10 16.04
CA VAL A 128 1.12 6.35 15.34
C VAL A 128 -0.38 6.50 15.14
N ILE A 129 -1.08 5.39 14.87
CA ILE A 129 -2.54 5.32 14.89
C ILE A 129 -3.07 5.79 16.25
N GLU A 130 -2.51 5.26 17.34
CA GLU A 130 -2.93 5.61 18.69
C GLU A 130 -2.65 7.06 19.03
N SER A 131 -1.47 7.59 18.69
CA SER A 131 -1.12 8.99 18.93
C SER A 131 -2.12 9.95 18.27
N PHE A 132 -2.49 9.66 17.03
CA PHE A 132 -3.55 10.39 16.33
C PHE A 132 -4.89 10.28 17.07
N LEU A 133 -5.35 9.06 17.37
CA LEU A 133 -6.65 8.83 17.99
C LEU A 133 -6.74 9.40 19.41
N ALA A 134 -5.63 9.45 20.14
CA ALA A 134 -5.54 10.05 21.45
C ALA A 134 -5.71 11.57 21.35
N ASN A 135 -5.02 12.21 20.41
CA ASN A 135 -5.14 13.63 20.14
C ASN A 135 -6.56 14.02 19.71
N GLU A 136 -7.15 13.33 18.73
CA GLU A 136 -8.51 13.60 18.24
C GLU A 136 -9.57 13.47 19.35
N LYS A 137 -9.35 12.54 20.29
CA LYS A 137 -10.28 12.30 21.40
C LYS A 137 -9.95 13.10 22.66
N GLY A 138 -8.92 13.96 22.63
CA GLY A 138 -8.49 14.76 23.77
C GLY A 138 -8.09 13.92 24.99
N ARG A 139 -7.49 12.75 24.76
CA ARG A 139 -7.09 11.78 25.81
C ARG A 139 -5.61 11.47 25.72
N SER A 140 -5.07 10.85 26.78
CA SER A 140 -3.72 10.28 26.73
C SER A 140 -3.67 9.01 25.88
N GLU A 141 -2.49 8.74 25.31
CA GLU A 141 -2.19 7.50 24.59
C GLU A 141 -2.32 6.29 25.52
N ARG A 142 -2.86 5.20 24.98
CA ARG A 142 -3.00 3.91 25.67
C ARG A 142 -1.71 3.09 25.56
N PRO A 143 -1.52 2.10 26.44
CA PRO A 143 -0.43 1.13 26.29
C PRO A 143 -0.47 0.43 24.92
N GLU A 144 0.69 0.26 24.31
CA GLU A 144 0.83 -0.36 22.97
C GLU A 144 0.16 -1.74 22.89
N ALA A 145 0.25 -2.55 23.96
CA ALA A 145 -0.37 -3.87 24.01
C ALA A 145 -1.91 -3.83 23.87
N ASP A 146 -2.55 -2.78 24.39
CA ASP A 146 -4.01 -2.62 24.28
C ASP A 146 -4.41 -2.13 22.89
N VAL A 147 -3.62 -1.22 22.31
CA VAL A 147 -3.78 -0.75 20.92
C VAL A 147 -3.64 -1.92 19.95
N ASN A 148 -2.57 -2.70 20.06
CA ASN A 148 -2.36 -3.86 19.20
C ASN A 148 -3.52 -4.84 19.32
N ARG A 149 -3.96 -5.16 20.54
CA ARG A 149 -5.10 -6.08 20.74
C ARG A 149 -6.36 -5.63 20.00
N GLU A 150 -6.68 -4.33 20.05
CA GLU A 150 -7.82 -3.76 19.33
C GLU A 150 -7.62 -3.83 17.82
N LEU A 151 -6.47 -3.38 17.30
CA LEU A 151 -6.19 -3.38 15.86
C LEU A 151 -6.21 -4.81 15.28
N PHE A 152 -5.66 -5.80 15.98
CA PHE A 152 -5.75 -7.20 15.58
C PHE A 152 -7.19 -7.70 15.53
N ALA A 153 -8.06 -7.31 16.47
CA ALA A 153 -9.47 -7.70 16.45
C ALA A 153 -10.18 -7.13 15.21
N ILE A 154 -9.98 -5.84 14.93
CA ILE A 154 -10.52 -5.17 13.74
C ILE A 154 -10.02 -5.87 12.46
N LEU A 155 -8.72 -6.18 12.41
CA LEU A 155 -8.12 -6.83 11.26
C LEU A 155 -8.66 -8.25 11.06
N CYS A 156 -8.81 -9.03 12.13
CA CYS A 156 -9.40 -10.36 12.06
C CYS A 156 -10.78 -10.30 11.40
N ASP A 157 -11.64 -9.38 11.83
CA ASP A 157 -12.98 -9.22 11.27
C ASP A 157 -12.96 -8.84 9.76
N LEU A 158 -11.92 -8.15 9.30
CA LEU A 158 -11.71 -7.76 7.91
C LEU A 158 -11.16 -8.88 7.01
N LEU A 159 -10.42 -9.85 7.55
CA LEU A 159 -9.70 -10.88 6.78
C LEU A 159 -10.56 -11.59 5.72
N PRO A 160 -11.80 -12.04 6.00
CA PRO A 160 -12.61 -12.73 5.00
C PRO A 160 -12.91 -11.86 3.77
N LEU A 161 -13.08 -10.55 3.96
CA LEU A 161 -13.37 -9.62 2.85
C LEU A 161 -12.15 -9.43 1.96
N VAL A 162 -10.96 -9.35 2.54
CA VAL A 162 -9.69 -9.24 1.80
C VAL A 162 -9.44 -10.53 1.03
N ALA A 163 -9.51 -11.67 1.71
CA ALA A 163 -9.34 -12.99 1.10
C ALA A 163 -10.34 -13.23 -0.04
N GLY A 164 -11.62 -12.96 0.19
CA GLY A 164 -12.64 -13.08 -0.85
C GLY A 164 -12.42 -12.13 -2.03
N SER A 165 -11.89 -10.93 -1.79
CA SER A 165 -11.54 -10.00 -2.88
C SER A 165 -10.37 -10.52 -3.72
N LEU A 166 -9.32 -11.03 -3.08
CA LEU A 166 -8.19 -11.66 -3.79
C LEU A 166 -8.64 -12.87 -4.59
N LEU A 167 -9.45 -13.74 -3.99
CA LEU A 167 -9.96 -14.91 -4.68
C LEU A 167 -10.80 -14.51 -5.90
N LEU A 168 -11.74 -13.57 -5.77
CA LEU A 168 -12.48 -13.08 -6.93
C LEU A 168 -11.53 -12.53 -8.01
N THR A 169 -10.51 -11.77 -7.62
CA THR A 169 -9.50 -11.24 -8.55
C THR A 169 -8.68 -12.36 -9.22
N SER A 170 -8.38 -13.48 -8.55
CA SER A 170 -7.68 -14.61 -9.17
C SER A 170 -8.49 -15.30 -10.27
N TYR A 171 -9.82 -15.13 -10.27
CA TYR A 171 -10.71 -15.56 -11.34
C TYR A 171 -11.07 -14.44 -12.33
N GLY A 172 -10.36 -13.30 -12.29
CA GLY A 172 -10.62 -12.15 -13.16
C GLY A 172 -11.93 -11.41 -12.87
N LEU A 173 -12.51 -11.62 -11.68
CA LEU A 173 -13.74 -10.96 -11.26
C LEU A 173 -13.47 -9.71 -10.43
N ARG A 174 -14.45 -8.78 -10.45
CA ARG A 174 -14.42 -7.56 -9.63
C ARG A 174 -14.38 -7.89 -8.13
N LYS A 175 -13.48 -7.22 -7.41
CA LYS A 175 -13.35 -7.25 -5.95
C LYS A 175 -14.64 -6.85 -5.22
N LEU A 176 -14.72 -7.20 -3.94
CA LEU A 176 -15.83 -6.78 -3.07
C LEU A 176 -15.79 -5.26 -2.82
N ASP A 177 -16.95 -4.66 -2.57
CA ASP A 177 -17.06 -3.23 -2.28
C ASP A 177 -16.33 -2.85 -0.97
N MET A 178 -15.72 -1.66 -0.96
CA MET A 178 -14.88 -1.17 0.14
C MET A 178 -15.62 -1.03 1.49
N GLY A 179 -16.89 -0.66 1.45
CA GLY A 179 -17.73 -0.50 2.65
C GLY A 179 -18.45 -1.78 3.08
N ARG A 180 -18.20 -2.92 2.43
CA ARG A 180 -18.88 -4.16 2.78
C ARG A 180 -18.40 -4.68 4.14
N GLY A 181 -19.35 -5.22 4.91
CA GLY A 181 -19.03 -5.93 6.16
C GLY A 181 -18.54 -5.05 7.30
N LEU A 182 -18.65 -3.73 7.18
CA LEU A 182 -18.31 -2.79 8.25
C LEU A 182 -19.06 -3.16 9.54
N ASN A 183 -18.33 -3.22 10.65
CA ASN A 183 -18.81 -3.61 11.99
C ASN A 183 -19.39 -5.03 12.08
N GLN A 184 -19.07 -5.91 11.14
CA GLN A 184 -19.43 -7.33 11.23
C GLN A 184 -18.25 -8.13 11.77
N THR A 185 -18.55 -9.19 12.52
CA THR A 185 -17.53 -10.09 13.05
C THR A 185 -16.97 -10.98 11.94
N PHE A 186 -15.81 -11.59 12.20
CA PHE A 186 -15.19 -12.59 11.32
C PHE A 186 -16.19 -13.63 10.82
N LEU A 187 -16.95 -14.28 11.71
CA LEU A 187 -17.87 -15.37 11.34
C LEU A 187 -18.98 -14.89 10.39
N VAL A 188 -19.50 -13.67 10.62
CA VAL A 188 -20.53 -13.09 9.77
C VAL A 188 -19.95 -12.73 8.40
N ASN A 189 -18.80 -12.05 8.37
CA ASN A 189 -18.12 -11.71 7.12
C ASN A 189 -17.73 -12.95 6.34
N HIS A 190 -17.21 -13.98 7.01
CA HIS A 190 -16.82 -15.26 6.42
C HIS A 190 -17.98 -15.94 5.71
N ALA A 191 -19.09 -16.18 6.43
CA ALA A 191 -20.27 -16.83 5.85
C ALA A 191 -20.84 -16.05 4.65
N GLN A 192 -20.92 -14.71 4.77
CA GLN A 192 -21.43 -13.86 3.68
C GLN A 192 -20.48 -13.79 2.48
N VAL A 193 -19.17 -13.88 2.70
CA VAL A 193 -18.18 -13.90 1.62
C VAL A 193 -18.19 -15.25 0.92
N ALA A 194 -18.20 -16.36 1.68
CA ALA A 194 -18.28 -17.71 1.14
C ALA A 194 -19.52 -17.89 0.26
N GLN A 195 -20.71 -17.47 0.74
CA GLN A 195 -21.94 -17.51 -0.05
C GLN A 195 -21.85 -16.70 -1.35
N GLN A 196 -21.18 -15.53 -1.31
CA GLN A 196 -21.00 -14.72 -2.52
C GLN A 196 -20.01 -15.35 -3.51
N ILE A 197 -18.94 -15.96 -3.02
CA ILE A 197 -18.01 -16.71 -3.86
C ILE A 197 -18.75 -17.86 -4.53
N GLU A 198 -19.51 -18.64 -3.76
CA GLU A 198 -20.32 -19.74 -4.28
C GLU A 198 -21.27 -19.27 -5.38
N THR A 199 -21.97 -18.15 -5.15
CA THR A 199 -22.92 -17.58 -6.11
C THR A 199 -22.24 -17.08 -7.39
N ARG A 200 -21.03 -16.51 -7.28
CA ARG A 200 -20.34 -15.85 -8.41
C ARG A 200 -19.37 -16.77 -9.15
N LEU A 201 -18.96 -17.87 -8.51
CA LEU A 201 -17.99 -18.83 -9.01
C LEU A 201 -18.57 -20.24 -8.85
N SER A 202 -18.27 -20.93 -7.74
CA SER A 202 -18.78 -22.27 -7.44
C SER A 202 -18.58 -22.62 -5.95
N PRO A 203 -19.25 -23.67 -5.43
CA PRO A 203 -19.02 -24.18 -4.08
C PRO A 203 -17.55 -24.54 -3.82
N GLU A 204 -16.88 -25.18 -4.79
CA GLU A 204 -15.47 -25.58 -4.68
C GLU A 204 -14.54 -24.37 -4.59
N ALA A 205 -14.87 -23.27 -5.27
CA ALA A 205 -14.13 -22.02 -5.11
C ALA A 205 -14.34 -21.42 -3.70
N ALA A 206 -15.53 -21.53 -3.12
CA ALA A 206 -15.80 -21.04 -1.76
C ALA A 206 -14.99 -21.80 -0.70
N GLU A 207 -14.73 -23.09 -0.90
CA GLU A 207 -13.83 -23.89 -0.04
C GLU A 207 -12.39 -23.35 -0.03
N SER A 208 -11.97 -22.62 -1.07
CA SER A 208 -10.64 -22.00 -1.15
C SER A 208 -10.51 -20.70 -0.34
N LEU A 209 -11.60 -20.20 0.27
CA LEU A 209 -11.57 -18.96 1.06
C LEU A 209 -10.62 -19.08 2.26
N ASP A 210 -10.69 -20.18 3.00
CA ASP A 210 -9.86 -20.40 4.19
C ASP A 210 -8.38 -20.52 3.81
N ILE A 211 -8.07 -21.21 2.70
CA ILE A 211 -6.71 -21.28 2.15
C ILE A 211 -6.20 -19.88 1.84
N CYS A 212 -7.04 -19.01 1.27
CA CYS A 212 -6.65 -17.63 0.97
C CYS A 212 -6.41 -16.81 2.26
N ILE A 213 -7.25 -16.98 3.29
CA ILE A 213 -7.06 -16.37 4.61
C ILE A 213 -5.73 -16.83 5.22
N GLU A 214 -5.43 -18.13 5.18
CA GLU A 214 -4.17 -18.68 5.70
C GLU A 214 -2.95 -18.08 4.99
N ARG A 215 -3.00 -17.92 3.65
CA ARG A 215 -1.92 -17.28 2.90
C ARG A 215 -1.72 -15.82 3.31
N ILE A 216 -2.80 -15.07 3.57
CA ILE A 216 -2.69 -13.70 4.08
C ILE A 216 -2.06 -13.70 5.48
N VAL A 217 -2.55 -14.55 6.39
CA VAL A 217 -2.06 -14.64 7.77
C VAL A 217 -0.59 -15.07 7.81
N SER A 218 -0.13 -15.86 6.84
CA SER A 218 1.26 -16.32 6.75
C SER A 218 2.29 -15.18 6.66
N PHE A 219 1.88 -13.98 6.24
CA PHE A 219 2.73 -12.80 6.28
C PHE A 219 3.21 -12.47 7.70
N GLY A 220 2.37 -12.66 8.73
CA GLY A 220 2.73 -12.44 10.14
C GLY A 220 3.67 -13.51 10.73
N GLY A 221 4.07 -14.52 9.95
CA GLY A 221 4.93 -15.61 10.39
C GLY A 221 4.27 -16.55 11.42
N ALA A 222 5.09 -17.39 12.05
CA ALA A 222 4.62 -18.45 12.96
C ALA A 222 4.30 -17.98 14.39
N HIS A 223 4.71 -16.77 14.76
CA HIS A 223 4.59 -16.27 16.14
C HIS A 223 3.35 -15.41 16.29
N HIS A 224 2.31 -15.83 17.02
CA HIS A 224 1.07 -15.06 17.20
C HIS A 224 1.07 -14.19 18.46
N ASP A 225 2.17 -13.47 18.72
CA ASP A 225 2.36 -12.70 19.96
C ASP A 225 1.62 -11.34 19.99
N ARG A 226 0.96 -10.96 18.89
CA ARG A 226 0.28 -9.66 18.69
C ARG A 226 1.19 -8.46 18.98
N SER A 227 2.49 -8.63 18.78
CA SER A 227 3.46 -7.54 18.86
C SER A 227 3.29 -6.57 17.68
N THR A 228 3.89 -5.38 17.80
CA THR A 228 3.98 -4.43 16.68
C THR A 228 4.78 -5.02 15.52
N THR A 229 5.80 -5.84 15.79
CA THR A 229 6.53 -6.55 14.73
C THR A 229 5.61 -7.48 13.96
N HIS A 230 4.84 -8.33 14.65
CA HIS A 230 3.85 -9.20 14.00
C HIS A 230 2.83 -8.39 13.20
N TRP A 231 2.38 -7.27 13.73
CA TRP A 231 1.45 -6.38 13.05
C TRP A 231 2.03 -5.87 11.72
N LEU A 232 3.25 -5.33 11.75
CA LEU A 232 3.93 -4.77 10.58
C LEU A 232 4.19 -5.83 9.50
N ASP A 233 4.45 -7.07 9.92
CA ASP A 233 4.57 -8.19 9.00
C ASP A 233 3.22 -8.55 8.36
N LEU A 234 2.16 -8.68 9.17
CA LEU A 234 0.83 -9.07 8.70
C LEU A 234 0.20 -8.05 7.75
N ILE A 235 0.33 -6.74 8.02
CA ILE A 235 -0.26 -5.70 7.16
C ILE A 235 0.33 -5.69 5.74
N ARG A 236 1.43 -6.40 5.47
CA ARG A 236 1.94 -6.56 4.10
C ARG A 236 0.97 -7.27 3.17
N GLY A 237 0.17 -8.19 3.72
CA GLY A 237 -0.82 -8.99 2.99
C GLY A 237 -2.25 -8.42 3.04
N ILE A 238 -2.46 -7.17 3.44
CA ILE A 238 -3.78 -6.58 3.69
C ILE A 238 -4.05 -5.38 2.79
N ASP A 239 -5.27 -5.25 2.26
CA ASP A 239 -5.75 -4.05 1.56
C ASP A 239 -5.77 -2.84 2.51
N GLY A 240 -4.76 -1.97 2.40
CA GLY A 240 -4.52 -0.85 3.31
C GLY A 240 -5.63 0.19 3.25
N LYS A 241 -6.05 0.59 2.04
CA LYS A 241 -7.19 1.49 1.84
C LYS A 241 -8.46 0.97 2.51
N ARG A 242 -8.76 -0.33 2.41
CA ARG A 242 -9.97 -0.90 3.03
C ARG A 242 -9.85 -0.91 4.55
N PHE A 243 -8.68 -1.26 5.07
CA PHE A 243 -8.44 -1.23 6.51
C PHE A 243 -8.61 0.19 7.07
N VAL A 244 -8.13 1.20 6.35
CA VAL A 244 -8.31 2.61 6.73
C VAL A 244 -9.79 3.03 6.76
N VAL A 245 -10.60 2.60 5.78
CA VAL A 245 -12.06 2.82 5.80
C VAL A 245 -12.70 2.18 7.04
N TRP A 246 -12.26 0.97 7.41
CA TRP A 246 -12.69 0.29 8.63
C TRP A 246 -12.33 1.06 9.89
N LEU A 247 -11.10 1.58 9.99
CA LEU A 247 -10.67 2.40 11.12
C LEU A 247 -11.52 3.67 11.28
N ILE A 248 -11.78 4.38 10.17
CA ILE A 248 -12.65 5.58 10.18
C ILE A 248 -14.02 5.23 10.75
N HIS A 249 -14.60 4.13 10.28
CA HIS A 249 -15.93 3.72 10.71
C HIS A 249 -15.95 3.26 12.17
N HIS A 250 -15.00 2.42 12.56
CA HIS A 250 -14.88 1.88 13.92
C HIS A 250 -14.68 2.98 14.96
N TYR A 251 -13.82 3.95 14.68
CA TYR A 251 -13.55 5.06 15.59
C TYR A 251 -14.47 6.27 15.41
N GLN A 252 -15.41 6.20 14.47
CA GLN A 252 -16.35 7.28 14.15
C GLN A 252 -15.64 8.60 13.84
N LEU A 253 -14.52 8.53 13.09
CA LEU A 253 -13.79 9.71 12.66
C LEU A 253 -14.66 10.51 11.67
N GLY A 254 -14.52 11.84 11.69
CA GLY A 254 -15.27 12.74 10.81
C GLY A 254 -15.15 12.32 9.35
N LYS A 255 -16.27 12.37 8.60
CA LYS A 255 -16.29 11.97 7.18
C LYS A 255 -15.67 13.02 6.26
N THR A 256 -14.44 13.47 6.50
CA THR A 256 -13.74 14.22 5.46
C THR A 256 -12.57 13.42 4.90
N ARG A 257 -12.59 13.18 3.60
CA ARG A 257 -11.46 12.68 2.82
C ARG A 257 -10.19 13.54 3.02
N ALA A 258 -10.36 14.79 3.48
CA ALA A 258 -9.31 15.68 3.94
C ALA A 258 -8.61 15.18 5.22
N GLU A 259 -9.33 14.59 6.19
CA GLU A 259 -8.77 14.02 7.42
C GLU A 259 -7.92 12.77 7.19
N LEU A 260 -8.17 12.02 6.10
CA LEU A 260 -7.29 10.94 5.65
C LEU A 260 -5.94 11.44 5.15
N LEU A 261 -5.93 12.57 4.45
CA LEU A 261 -4.70 13.27 4.08
C LEU A 261 -4.03 13.86 5.32
N THR A 262 -4.78 14.32 6.33
CA THR A 262 -4.24 14.73 7.64
C THR A 262 -3.67 13.55 8.45
N TRP A 263 -4.27 12.36 8.33
CA TRP A 263 -3.76 11.10 8.89
C TRP A 263 -2.40 10.76 8.29
N ARG A 264 -2.30 10.82 6.97
CA ARG A 264 -1.06 10.61 6.21
C ARG A 264 -0.03 11.72 6.49
N GLN A 265 -0.48 12.97 6.70
CA GLN A 265 0.35 14.13 7.07
C GLN A 265 1.02 13.92 8.43
N ILE A 266 0.25 13.60 9.47
CA ILE A 266 0.76 13.41 10.83
C ILE A 266 1.75 12.24 10.90
N GLN A 267 1.51 11.19 10.12
CA GLN A 267 2.40 10.02 10.06
C GLN A 267 3.70 10.29 9.30
N CYS A 268 3.64 11.03 8.18
CA CYS A 268 4.85 11.49 7.49
C CYS A 268 5.69 12.41 8.40
N ASP A 269 5.05 13.31 9.14
CA ASP A 269 5.73 14.24 10.03
C ASP A 269 6.33 13.53 11.27
N TRP A 270 5.67 12.48 11.78
CA TRP A 270 6.20 11.61 12.84
C TRP A 270 7.41 10.77 12.37
N ILE A 271 7.35 10.17 11.17
CA ILE A 271 8.49 9.44 10.59
C ILE A 271 9.66 10.39 10.34
N ALA A 272 9.41 11.57 9.76
CA ALA A 272 10.45 12.56 9.47
C ALA A 272 11.09 13.17 10.73
N SER A 273 10.35 13.27 11.83
CA SER A 273 10.86 13.78 13.11
C SER A 273 11.63 12.72 13.92
N ASN A 274 11.29 11.43 13.80
CA ASN A 274 11.98 10.35 14.51
C ASN A 274 13.17 9.75 13.73
N THR A 275 13.20 9.81 12.40
CA THR A 275 14.40 9.47 11.61
C THR A 275 15.55 10.48 11.80
N ARG A 276 15.24 11.74 12.14
CA ARG A 276 16.26 12.73 12.55
C ARG A 276 16.87 12.45 13.93
N ARG A 277 16.25 11.60 14.74
CA ARG A 277 16.77 11.23 16.08
C ARG A 277 17.67 9.98 16.02
N SER A 278 17.61 9.19 14.95
CA SER A 278 18.43 8.00 14.75
C SER A 278 19.69 8.24 13.89
N SER A 279 19.88 9.45 13.34
CA SER A 279 21.17 9.87 12.80
C SER A 279 22.12 10.28 13.92
N VAL A 280 22.64 9.27 14.65
CA VAL A 280 23.88 9.42 15.42
C VAL A 280 25.03 9.57 14.41
N PRO A 281 25.91 10.57 14.56
CA PRO A 281 27.04 10.73 13.65
C PRO A 281 28.05 9.59 13.84
N GLY A 282 28.38 8.93 12.75
CA GLY A 282 29.50 8.00 12.59
C GLY A 282 29.98 8.06 11.15
#